data_AF-A0A915L3D9-F1
#
_entry.id   AF-A0A915L3D9-F1
#
_cell.length_a   1.000
_cell.length_b   1.000
_cell.length_c   1.000
_cell.angle_alpha   90.00
_cell.angle_beta   90.00
_cell.angle_gamma   90.00
#
_symmetry.space_group_name_H-M   'P 1'
#
loop_
_entity.id
_entity.type
_entity.pdbx_description
1 polymer ?
#
loop_
_entity_poly.entity_id
_entity_poly.type
_entity_poly.pdbx_seq_one_letter_code
_entity_poly.pdbx_strand_id
1 'polypeptide(L)'
;MVILFISSLPQMMKQSGAVLKNPLLCVRYRLYKALISMNPKNFEALFSLLLRELVADFTLTDNVNVILSTVYEFSQFNHQGSAHLRYCFEDSDHRMIENKVLFDHHSCIGALENDIYELCDRDRDMESPNSFPTHVSLIDASIILFGVMFPNVPNKHKIQMLDHFNECVKQAKGPKEQVIRTNIALALLTSLKAMTDNKSTLDNENVIRSINAFFDEHLSSPNATLRFCSGDGMGRLTHLVADPRFLTRIVDHCFQK
;
A
#
# COMPACT_ATOMS: atom_id res chain seq x y z
N MET A 1 25.93 0.45 -5.49
CA MET A 1 25.64 -1.00 -5.53
C MET A 1 24.14 -1.27 -5.54
N VAL A 2 23.35 -0.77 -4.58
CA VAL A 2 21.87 -0.91 -4.54
C VAL A 2 21.18 -0.35 -5.80
N ILE A 3 21.60 0.82 -6.28
CA ILE A 3 21.07 1.45 -7.52
C ILE A 3 21.27 0.56 -8.75
N LEU A 4 22.48 0.00 -8.89
CA LEU A 4 22.83 -0.90 -10.01
C LEU A 4 21.97 -2.16 -9.94
N PHE A 5 21.80 -2.74 -8.75
CA PHE A 5 20.96 -3.91 -8.53
C PHE A 5 19.47 -3.66 -8.82
N ILE A 6 18.91 -2.53 -8.38
CA ILE A 6 17.52 -2.12 -8.71
C ILE A 6 17.38 -1.92 -10.22
N SER A 7 18.34 -1.24 -10.86
CA SER A 7 18.27 -0.96 -12.29
C SER A 7 18.44 -2.20 -13.17
N SER A 8 19.19 -3.21 -12.70
CA SER A 8 19.40 -4.48 -13.42
C SER A 8 18.32 -5.52 -13.12
N LEU A 9 17.55 -5.37 -12.04
CA LEU A 9 16.53 -6.34 -11.61
C LEU A 9 15.50 -6.68 -12.70
N PRO A 10 14.88 -5.70 -13.41
CA PRO A 10 13.94 -6.01 -14.48
C PRO A 10 14.59 -6.79 -15.64
N GLN A 11 15.85 -6.49 -15.94
CA GLN A 11 16.61 -7.17 -16.99
C GLN A 11 17.02 -8.60 -16.56
N MET A 12 17.41 -8.77 -15.30
CA MET A 12 17.68 -10.07 -14.69
C MET A 12 16.43 -10.94 -14.64
N MET A 13 15.26 -10.38 -14.28
CA MET A 13 13.98 -11.09 -14.27
C MET A 13 13.54 -11.55 -15.66
N LYS A 14 13.88 -10.79 -16.72
CA LYS A 14 13.63 -11.18 -18.12
C LYS A 14 14.59 -12.25 -18.63
N GLN A 15 15.83 -12.24 -18.17
CA GLN A 15 16.89 -13.17 -18.62
C GLN A 15 16.91 -14.47 -17.83
N SER A 16 16.25 -14.53 -16.68
CA SER A 16 16.27 -15.71 -15.82
C SER A 16 15.07 -16.65 -16.07
N GLY A 17 15.36 -17.96 -16.08
CA GLY A 17 14.33 -19.00 -16.07
C GLY A 17 13.47 -18.96 -14.80
N ALA A 18 12.37 -19.71 -14.79
CA ALA A 18 11.37 -19.71 -13.69
C ALA A 18 11.97 -19.88 -12.28
N VAL A 19 13.12 -20.53 -12.16
CA VAL A 19 13.84 -20.82 -10.91
C VAL A 19 14.31 -19.57 -10.16
N LEU A 20 14.75 -18.51 -10.85
CA LEU A 20 15.31 -17.33 -10.17
C LEU A 20 14.29 -16.23 -9.89
N LYS A 21 13.05 -16.38 -10.37
CA LYS A 21 11.99 -15.37 -10.17
C LYS A 21 11.69 -15.15 -8.68
N ASN A 22 11.47 -16.22 -7.91
CA ASN A 22 11.14 -16.09 -6.49
C ASN A 22 12.30 -15.51 -5.66
N PRO A 23 13.56 -16.00 -5.78
CA PRO A 23 14.69 -15.37 -5.09
C PRO A 23 14.88 -13.88 -5.40
N LEU A 24 14.69 -13.46 -6.65
CA LEU A 24 14.80 -12.04 -7.02
C LEU A 24 13.69 -11.19 -6.40
N LEU A 25 12.46 -11.71 -6.32
CA LEU A 25 11.35 -11.06 -5.60
C LEU A 25 11.67 -10.94 -4.10
N CYS A 26 12.24 -11.98 -3.48
CA CYS A 26 12.67 -11.93 -2.08
C CYS A 26 13.70 -10.82 -1.84
N VAL A 27 14.71 -10.69 -2.70
CA VAL A 27 15.72 -9.62 -2.54
C VAL A 27 15.09 -8.24 -2.70
N ARG A 28 14.19 -8.05 -3.67
CA ARG A 28 13.45 -6.78 -3.83
C ARG A 28 12.60 -6.46 -2.61
N TYR A 29 11.84 -7.43 -2.09
CA TYR A 29 11.03 -7.28 -0.88
C TYR A 29 11.89 -6.87 0.33
N ARG A 30 13.02 -7.54 0.54
CA ARG A 30 13.95 -7.23 1.64
C ARG A 30 14.58 -5.85 1.49
N LEU A 31 14.88 -5.44 0.26
CA LEU A 31 15.35 -4.09 -0.02
C LEU A 31 14.30 -3.03 0.33
N TYR A 32 13.03 -3.24 -0.04
CA TYR A 32 11.96 -2.32 0.34
C TYR A 32 11.82 -2.22 1.87
N LYS A 33 11.84 -3.34 2.59
CA LYS A 33 11.85 -3.34 4.07
C LYS A 33 13.01 -2.54 4.65
N ALA A 34 14.23 -2.72 4.12
CA ALA A 34 15.39 -1.97 4.59
C ALA A 34 15.21 -0.46 4.36
N LEU A 35 14.69 -0.05 3.19
CA LEU A 35 14.44 1.36 2.87
C LEU A 35 13.34 1.97 3.72
N ILE A 36 12.29 1.22 4.06
CA ILE A 36 11.21 1.67 4.97
C ILE A 36 11.77 2.03 6.35
N SER A 37 12.75 1.27 6.85
CA SER A 37 13.40 1.54 8.14
C SER A 37 14.44 2.68 8.09
N MET A 38 14.78 3.18 6.91
CA MET A 38 15.74 4.27 6.73
C MET A 38 15.04 5.63 6.62
N ASN A 39 15.74 6.70 6.99
CA ASN A 39 15.24 8.05 6.74
C ASN A 39 15.16 8.31 5.22
N PRO A 40 14.01 8.77 4.68
CA PRO A 40 13.82 9.01 3.25
C PRO A 40 14.87 9.93 2.61
N LYS A 41 15.40 10.88 3.38
CA LYS A 41 16.44 11.81 2.93
C LYS A 41 17.74 11.10 2.53
N ASN A 42 18.02 9.92 3.09
CA ASN A 42 19.25 9.18 2.81
C ASN A 42 19.25 8.54 1.41
N PHE A 43 18.08 8.44 0.76
CA PHE A 43 17.93 7.82 -0.55
C PHE A 43 17.09 8.67 -1.51
N GLU A 44 17.02 9.98 -1.30
CA GLU A 44 16.27 10.93 -2.13
C GLU A 44 16.70 10.88 -3.60
N ALA A 45 18.01 10.70 -3.86
CA ALA A 45 18.55 10.54 -5.21
C ALA A 45 17.98 9.33 -5.98
N LEU A 46 17.36 8.38 -5.28
CA LEU A 46 16.73 7.19 -5.85
C LEU A 46 15.23 7.31 -6.10
N PHE A 47 14.60 8.41 -5.71
CA PHE A 47 13.14 8.51 -5.73
C PHE A 47 12.55 8.31 -7.12
N SER A 48 13.13 8.90 -8.17
CA SER A 48 12.61 8.75 -9.53
C SER A 48 12.59 7.30 -10.01
N LEU A 49 13.64 6.53 -9.67
CA LEU A 49 13.75 5.11 -10.00
C LEU A 49 12.79 4.27 -9.15
N LEU A 50 12.83 4.47 -7.83
CA LEU A 50 12.04 3.70 -6.87
C LEU A 50 10.55 3.92 -7.10
N LEU A 51 10.07 5.16 -7.23
CA LEU A 51 8.65 5.44 -7.44
C LEU A 51 8.09 4.73 -8.68
N ARG A 52 8.88 4.67 -9.76
CA ARG A 52 8.46 3.95 -10.97
C ARG A 52 8.32 2.44 -10.73
N GLU A 53 9.27 1.83 -10.01
CA GLU A 53 9.21 0.40 -9.68
C GLU A 53 8.07 0.11 -8.70
N LEU A 54 7.91 0.92 -7.65
CA LEU A 54 6.86 0.77 -6.65
C LEU A 54 5.47 0.84 -7.29
N VAL A 55 5.23 1.88 -8.10
CA VAL A 55 3.95 2.02 -8.82
C VAL A 55 3.71 0.80 -9.70
N ALA A 56 4.72 0.34 -10.45
CA ALA A 56 4.59 -0.87 -11.26
C ALA A 56 4.23 -2.11 -10.41
N ASP A 57 4.86 -2.28 -9.25
CA ASP A 57 4.62 -3.43 -8.35
C ASP A 57 3.16 -3.47 -7.86
N PHE A 58 2.57 -2.34 -7.47
CA PHE A 58 1.20 -2.31 -6.95
C PHE A 58 0.09 -1.99 -7.98
N THR A 59 0.43 -1.58 -9.22
CA THR A 59 -0.57 -1.34 -10.29
C THR A 59 -0.55 -2.34 -11.44
N LEU A 60 0.56 -3.08 -11.68
CA LEU A 60 0.67 -4.01 -12.81
C LEU A 60 0.55 -5.49 -12.40
N THR A 61 -0.07 -5.77 -11.25
CA THR A 61 -0.19 -7.13 -10.71
C THR A 61 -0.92 -8.06 -11.70
N ASP A 62 -0.24 -9.11 -12.17
CA ASP A 62 -0.80 -10.10 -13.12
C ASP A 62 -1.71 -11.13 -12.43
N ASN A 63 -1.65 -11.23 -11.09
CA ASN A 63 -2.41 -12.20 -10.32
C ASN A 63 -3.57 -11.51 -9.59
N VAL A 64 -4.81 -11.85 -9.96
CA VAL A 64 -6.03 -11.25 -9.40
C VAL A 64 -6.29 -11.74 -7.96
N ASN A 65 -5.63 -12.84 -7.53
CA ASN A 65 -5.70 -13.36 -6.15
C ASN A 65 -5.01 -12.44 -5.11
N VAL A 66 -4.44 -11.32 -5.55
CA VAL A 66 -3.76 -10.27 -4.76
C VAL A 66 -4.72 -9.43 -3.90
N ILE A 67 -6.04 -9.60 -4.03
CA ILE A 67 -7.04 -8.93 -3.17
C ILE A 67 -6.72 -9.09 -1.67
N LEU A 68 -6.03 -10.18 -1.30
CA LEU A 68 -5.70 -10.54 0.07
C LEU A 68 -4.46 -9.83 0.67
N SER A 69 -3.57 -9.21 -0.11
CA SER A 69 -2.35 -8.56 0.42
C SER A 69 -2.66 -7.31 1.25
N THR A 70 -3.65 -6.55 0.78
CA THR A 70 -4.13 -5.32 1.43
C THR A 70 -4.65 -5.49 2.86
N VAL A 71 -4.83 -6.73 3.32
CA VAL A 71 -5.34 -7.08 4.65
C VAL A 71 -4.30 -6.84 5.76
N TYR A 72 -3.00 -7.02 5.53
CA TYR A 72 -1.97 -6.85 6.59
C TYR A 72 -1.78 -5.39 7.01
N GLU A 73 -1.81 -4.44 6.08
CA GLU A 73 -1.84 -3.02 6.44
C GLU A 73 -3.18 -2.65 7.07
N PHE A 74 -4.30 -3.17 6.56
CA PHE A 74 -5.63 -2.91 7.12
C PHE A 74 -5.71 -3.31 8.60
N SER A 75 -5.09 -4.42 9.02
CA SER A 75 -5.03 -4.79 10.44
C SER A 75 -4.22 -3.80 11.27
N GLN A 76 -3.09 -3.29 10.76
CA GLN A 76 -2.27 -2.29 11.45
C GLN A 76 -2.93 -0.91 11.55
N PHE A 77 -3.67 -0.47 10.53
CA PHE A 77 -4.49 0.76 10.60
C PHE A 77 -5.58 0.65 11.67
N ASN A 78 -6.20 -0.52 11.84
CA ASN A 78 -7.20 -0.79 12.87
C ASN A 78 -6.63 -0.86 14.29
N HIS A 79 -5.34 -1.16 14.46
CA HIS A 79 -4.71 -1.22 15.80
C HIS A 79 -4.50 0.16 16.45
N GLN A 80 -4.37 1.24 15.68
CA GLN A 80 -4.09 2.58 16.22
C GLN A 80 -5.30 3.52 16.25
N GLY A 81 -6.38 3.21 15.54
CA GLY A 81 -7.54 4.10 15.39
C GLY A 81 -8.83 3.45 15.84
N SER A 82 -9.29 3.77 17.06
CA SER A 82 -10.65 3.52 17.58
C SER A 82 -11.10 2.06 17.74
N ALA A 83 -11.22 1.63 19.01
CA ALA A 83 -11.80 0.35 19.42
C ALA A 83 -13.26 0.10 18.94
N HIS A 84 -13.92 1.09 18.33
CA HIS A 84 -15.29 0.98 17.82
C HIS A 84 -15.39 0.46 16.36
N LEU A 85 -14.37 0.68 15.51
CA LEU A 85 -14.35 0.11 14.14
C LEU A 85 -13.91 -1.36 14.11
N ARG A 86 -13.30 -1.84 15.20
CA ARG A 86 -13.02 -3.26 15.50
C ARG A 86 -14.28 -4.13 15.52
N TYR A 87 -15.47 -3.54 15.74
CA TYR A 87 -16.75 -4.25 15.79
C TYR A 87 -17.42 -4.40 14.41
N CYS A 88 -17.15 -3.49 13.46
CA CYS A 88 -17.74 -3.57 12.12
C CYS A 88 -17.14 -4.69 11.25
N PHE A 89 -15.98 -5.22 11.64
CA PHE A 89 -15.25 -6.28 10.95
C PHE A 89 -14.67 -7.26 11.97
N GLU A 90 -15.51 -7.86 12.82
CA GLU A 90 -15.08 -8.86 13.79
C GLU A 90 -13.97 -9.78 13.21
N ASP A 91 -12.77 -9.64 13.77
CA ASP A 91 -11.83 -10.74 13.93
C ASP A 91 -12.50 -11.75 14.87
N SER A 92 -13.44 -12.52 14.33
CA SER A 92 -13.74 -13.81 14.92
C SER A 92 -12.57 -14.73 14.58
N ASP A 93 -12.20 -15.62 15.51
CA ASP A 93 -11.27 -16.72 15.20
C ASP A 93 -11.68 -17.45 13.91
N HIS A 94 -12.98 -17.46 13.63
CA HIS A 94 -13.60 -17.94 12.40
C HIS A 94 -13.10 -17.25 11.13
N ARG A 95 -12.95 -15.92 11.10
CA ARG A 95 -12.47 -15.20 9.90
C ARG A 95 -10.97 -15.38 9.68
N MET A 96 -10.20 -15.53 10.75
CA MET A 96 -8.79 -15.96 10.66
C MET A 96 -8.69 -17.39 10.11
N ILE A 97 -9.59 -18.28 10.51
CA ILE A 97 -9.71 -19.64 9.96
C ILE A 97 -10.19 -19.59 8.51
N GLU A 98 -11.18 -18.78 8.15
CA GLU A 98 -11.65 -18.60 6.77
C GLU A 98 -10.55 -18.03 5.88
N ASN A 99 -9.77 -17.06 6.36
CA ASN A 99 -8.57 -16.60 5.69
C ASN A 99 -7.57 -17.77 5.55
N LYS A 100 -7.30 -18.56 6.59
CA LYS A 100 -6.41 -19.73 6.43
C LYS A 100 -6.96 -20.76 5.42
N VAL A 101 -8.29 -20.98 5.36
CA VAL A 101 -8.97 -21.98 4.50
C VAL A 101 -9.16 -21.50 3.06
N LEU A 102 -9.42 -20.21 2.82
CA LEU A 102 -9.45 -19.59 1.48
C LEU A 102 -8.08 -19.67 0.80
N PHE A 103 -7.01 -19.61 1.59
CA PHE A 103 -5.64 -19.73 1.10
C PHE A 103 -5.19 -21.19 0.92
N ASP A 104 -5.81 -22.15 1.62
CA ASP A 104 -5.41 -23.57 1.62
C ASP A 104 -5.55 -24.26 0.25
N HIS A 105 -6.28 -23.65 -0.69
CA HIS A 105 -6.37 -24.19 -2.04
C HIS A 105 -5.19 -23.77 -2.93
N HIS A 106 -4.50 -22.64 -2.69
CA HIS A 106 -3.46 -22.11 -3.60
C HIS A 106 -2.33 -21.23 -2.99
N SER A 107 -2.24 -21.00 -1.68
CA SER A 107 -1.17 -20.18 -1.08
C SER A 107 -0.82 -20.61 0.34
N CYS A 108 0.33 -21.26 0.45
CA CYS A 108 0.91 -21.77 1.69
C CYS A 108 1.40 -20.62 2.59
N ILE A 109 0.53 -19.90 3.29
CA ILE A 109 0.94 -18.93 4.33
C ILE A 109 1.84 -19.65 5.35
N GLY A 110 2.97 -19.03 5.70
CA GLY A 110 3.93 -19.59 6.66
C GLY A 110 4.87 -20.65 6.06
N ALA A 111 4.82 -20.88 4.75
CA ALA A 111 5.74 -21.80 4.10
C ALA A 111 7.12 -21.18 3.91
N LEU A 112 8.16 -22.00 4.06
CA LEU A 112 9.55 -21.55 4.04
C LEU A 112 9.96 -20.94 2.69
N GLU A 113 9.33 -21.38 1.60
CA GLU A 113 9.53 -20.83 0.26
C GLU A 113 9.05 -19.37 0.11
N ASN A 114 8.18 -18.89 0.99
CA ASN A 114 7.72 -17.51 1.00
C ASN A 114 8.76 -16.58 1.64
N ASP A 115 9.49 -17.07 2.65
CA ASP A 115 10.57 -16.32 3.26
C ASP A 115 11.53 -17.24 4.02
N ILE A 116 12.64 -17.62 3.39
CA ILE A 116 13.63 -18.52 4.02
C ILE A 116 14.30 -17.85 5.24
N TYR A 117 14.33 -16.52 5.28
CA TYR A 117 15.01 -15.74 6.32
C TYR A 117 14.19 -15.58 7.60
N GLU A 118 12.94 -16.00 7.58
CA GLU A 118 12.10 -16.08 8.78
C GLU A 118 12.76 -16.95 9.87
N LEU A 119 13.51 -17.99 9.48
CA LEU A 119 14.26 -18.85 10.42
C LEU A 119 15.39 -18.12 11.16
N CYS A 120 15.83 -16.97 10.64
CA CYS A 120 16.93 -16.20 11.20
C CYS A 120 16.47 -15.10 12.17
N ASP A 121 15.15 -14.86 12.27
CA ASP A 121 14.58 -13.83 13.14
C ASP A 121 14.53 -14.35 14.58
N ARG A 122 15.43 -13.84 15.42
CA ARG A 122 15.63 -14.32 16.81
C ARG A 122 14.66 -13.69 17.81
N ASP A 123 13.94 -12.66 17.42
CA ASP A 123 13.01 -11.90 18.28
C ASP A 123 11.55 -12.34 18.09
N ARG A 124 11.31 -13.48 17.44
CA ARG A 124 9.96 -14.02 17.33
C ARG A 124 9.50 -14.63 18.65
N ASP A 125 8.62 -13.90 19.32
CA ASP A 125 7.61 -14.52 20.18
C ASP A 125 6.93 -15.64 19.39
N MET A 126 6.60 -16.74 20.06
CA MET A 126 6.12 -18.02 19.50
C MET A 126 4.73 -17.93 18.83
N GLU A 127 4.54 -16.99 17.91
CA GLU A 127 3.38 -16.88 17.03
C GLU A 127 3.66 -17.59 15.71
N SER A 128 2.64 -18.24 15.15
CA SER A 128 2.74 -19.06 13.93
C SER A 128 3.38 -18.30 12.75
N PRO A 129 4.12 -18.97 11.86
CA PRO A 129 4.75 -18.32 10.71
C PRO A 129 3.69 -17.61 9.85
N ASN A 130 3.85 -16.29 9.74
CA ASN A 130 2.92 -15.40 9.05
C ASN A 130 3.47 -14.93 7.70
N SER A 131 4.48 -15.61 7.13
CA SER A 131 5.02 -15.27 5.80
C SER A 131 3.97 -15.49 4.72
N PHE A 132 3.36 -14.40 4.28
CA PHE A 132 2.58 -14.38 3.06
C PHE A 132 3.47 -14.70 1.85
N PRO A 133 2.91 -15.24 0.75
CA PRO A 133 3.63 -15.45 -0.49
C PRO A 133 4.46 -14.22 -0.87
N THR A 134 5.72 -14.41 -1.28
CA THR A 134 6.69 -13.33 -1.50
C THR A 134 6.14 -12.15 -2.31
N HIS A 135 5.34 -12.45 -3.34
CA HIS A 135 4.74 -11.43 -4.21
C HIS A 135 3.68 -10.57 -3.50
N VAL A 136 2.93 -11.15 -2.56
CA VAL A 136 1.95 -10.46 -1.71
C VAL A 136 2.70 -9.50 -0.78
N SER A 137 3.69 -10.02 -0.06
CA SER A 137 4.56 -9.24 0.84
C SER A 137 5.30 -8.10 0.12
N LEU A 138 5.71 -8.33 -1.14
CA LEU A 138 6.35 -7.32 -1.97
C LEU A 138 5.42 -6.15 -2.28
N ILE A 139 4.16 -6.42 -2.60
CA ILE A 139 3.15 -5.38 -2.89
C ILE A 139 2.93 -4.54 -1.64
N ASP A 140 2.74 -5.16 -0.48
CA ASP A 140 2.53 -4.41 0.77
C ASP A 140 3.75 -3.56 1.14
N ALA A 141 4.95 -4.11 1.01
CA ALA A 141 6.19 -3.34 1.20
C ALA A 141 6.31 -2.20 0.18
N SER A 142 5.82 -2.38 -1.05
CA SER A 142 5.85 -1.33 -2.07
C SER A 142 4.90 -0.17 -1.73
N ILE A 143 3.71 -0.48 -1.22
CA ILE A 143 2.70 0.48 -0.76
C ILE A 143 3.25 1.29 0.43
N ILE A 144 3.84 0.61 1.42
CA ILE A 144 4.44 1.26 2.60
C ILE A 144 5.59 2.18 2.19
N LEU A 145 6.51 1.68 1.37
CA LEU A 145 7.66 2.47 0.92
C LEU A 145 7.22 3.67 0.08
N PHE A 146 6.20 3.51 -0.76
CA PHE A 146 5.56 4.64 -1.44
C PHE A 146 5.04 5.66 -0.44
N GLY A 147 4.31 5.23 0.59
CA GLY A 147 3.76 6.09 1.64
C GLY A 147 4.81 6.91 2.38
N VAL A 148 5.98 6.31 2.60
CA VAL A 148 7.14 6.95 3.23
C VAL A 148 7.81 7.97 2.27
N MET A 149 7.85 7.67 0.97
CA MET A 149 8.52 8.51 -0.02
C MET A 149 7.68 9.68 -0.52
N PHE A 150 6.40 9.43 -0.82
CA PHE A 150 5.49 10.38 -1.46
C PHE A 150 5.46 11.77 -0.79
N PRO A 151 5.44 11.90 0.54
CA PRO A 151 5.47 13.21 1.21
C PRO A 151 6.66 14.08 0.83
N ASN A 152 7.82 13.45 0.58
CA ASN A 152 9.09 14.09 0.29
C ASN A 152 9.24 14.45 -1.21
N VAL A 153 8.28 14.06 -2.05
CA VAL A 153 8.32 14.32 -3.49
C VAL A 153 7.86 15.75 -3.80
N PRO A 154 8.50 16.47 -4.75
CA PRO A 154 8.04 17.78 -5.19
C PRO A 154 6.59 17.75 -5.71
N ASN A 155 5.81 18.79 -5.43
CA ASN A 155 4.37 18.86 -5.77
C ASN A 155 4.07 18.60 -7.26
N LYS A 156 4.95 19.05 -8.17
CA LYS A 156 4.83 18.76 -9.61
C LYS A 156 4.82 17.26 -9.90
N HIS A 157 5.69 16.50 -9.25
CA HIS A 157 5.77 15.05 -9.43
C HIS A 157 4.64 14.31 -8.71
N LYS A 158 4.19 14.81 -7.54
CA LYS A 158 2.99 14.29 -6.86
C LYS A 158 1.77 14.32 -7.79
N ILE A 159 1.53 15.44 -8.47
CA ILE A 159 0.41 15.58 -9.43
C ILE A 159 0.58 14.59 -10.60
N GLN A 160 1.77 14.50 -11.19
CA GLN A 160 2.03 13.55 -12.28
C GLN A 160 1.76 12.09 -11.87
N MET A 161 2.05 11.73 -10.63
CA MET A 161 1.79 10.38 -10.11
C MET A 161 0.28 10.15 -9.89
N LEU A 162 -0.44 11.13 -9.35
CA LEU A 162 -1.89 11.08 -9.21
C LEU A 162 -2.60 10.96 -10.56
N ASP A 163 -2.13 11.69 -11.57
CA ASP A 163 -2.64 11.57 -12.94
C ASP A 163 -2.34 10.18 -13.52
N HIS A 164 -1.14 9.65 -13.29
CA HIS A 164 -0.77 8.31 -13.73
C HIS A 164 -1.61 7.22 -13.08
N PHE A 165 -1.97 7.35 -11.78
CA PHE A 165 -2.88 6.44 -11.12
C PHE A 165 -4.25 6.35 -11.79
N ASN A 166 -4.80 7.48 -12.22
CA ASN A 166 -6.04 7.50 -12.98
C ASN A 166 -5.91 6.72 -14.29
N GLU A 167 -4.77 6.82 -14.98
CA GLU A 167 -4.51 6.06 -16.20
C GLU A 167 -4.34 4.56 -15.92
N CYS A 168 -3.68 4.16 -14.83
CA CYS A 168 -3.58 2.75 -14.43
C CYS A 168 -4.95 2.13 -14.17
N VAL A 169 -5.84 2.85 -13.49
CA VAL A 169 -7.22 2.39 -13.23
C VAL A 169 -8.00 2.26 -14.54
N LYS A 170 -7.97 3.26 -15.42
CA LYS A 170 -8.67 3.23 -16.73
C LYS A 170 -8.23 2.09 -17.64
N GLN A 171 -6.96 1.70 -17.57
CA GLN A 171 -6.41 0.62 -18.40
C GLN A 171 -6.78 -0.78 -17.86
N ALA A 172 -7.14 -0.89 -16.59
CA ALA A 172 -7.58 -2.13 -15.98
C ALA A 172 -9.08 -2.37 -16.22
N LYS A 173 -9.50 -3.64 -16.17
CA LYS A 173 -10.90 -4.04 -16.32
C LYS A 173 -11.27 -5.13 -15.34
N GLY A 174 -12.53 -5.14 -14.92
CA GLY A 174 -13.08 -6.19 -14.07
C GLY A 174 -12.41 -6.24 -12.69
N PRO A 175 -12.21 -7.42 -12.09
CA PRO A 175 -11.64 -7.54 -10.74
C PRO A 175 -10.27 -6.89 -10.57
N LYS A 176 -9.45 -6.84 -11.64
CA LYS A 176 -8.12 -6.20 -11.62
C LYS A 176 -8.20 -4.69 -11.37
N GLU A 177 -9.22 -4.02 -11.92
CA GLU A 177 -9.46 -2.58 -11.71
C GLU A 177 -9.71 -2.28 -10.22
N GLN A 178 -10.49 -3.14 -9.56
CA GLN A 178 -10.79 -3.02 -8.14
C GLN A 178 -9.55 -3.20 -7.26
N VAL A 179 -8.67 -4.16 -7.60
CA VAL A 179 -7.40 -4.38 -6.90
C VAL A 179 -6.51 -3.14 -7.02
N ILE A 180 -6.34 -2.63 -8.25
CA ILE A 180 -5.49 -1.46 -8.51
C ILE A 180 -5.98 -0.23 -7.76
N ARG A 181 -7.30 0.05 -7.78
CA ARG A 181 -7.89 1.13 -6.98
C ARG A 181 -7.60 0.98 -5.49
N THR A 182 -7.74 -0.23 -4.95
CA THR A 182 -7.52 -0.49 -3.52
C THR A 182 -6.05 -0.28 -3.14
N ASN A 183 -5.11 -0.76 -3.96
CA ASN A 183 -3.68 -0.56 -3.75
C ASN A 183 -3.29 0.92 -3.81
N ILE A 184 -3.83 1.67 -4.77
CA ILE A 184 -3.60 3.13 -4.86
C ILE A 184 -4.18 3.84 -3.62
N ALA A 185 -5.38 3.46 -3.18
CA ALA A 185 -6.02 4.04 -2.00
C ALA A 185 -5.17 3.83 -0.74
N LEU A 186 -4.60 2.64 -0.55
CA LEU A 186 -3.71 2.34 0.56
C LEU A 186 -2.39 3.12 0.45
N ALA A 187 -1.78 3.19 -0.73
CA ALA A 187 -0.54 3.95 -0.93
C ALA A 187 -0.73 5.43 -0.60
N LEU A 188 -1.86 6.01 -1.00
CA LEU A 188 -2.24 7.38 -0.62
C LEU A 188 -2.55 7.48 0.88
N LEU A 189 -3.29 6.54 1.45
CA LEU A 189 -3.62 6.54 2.88
C LEU A 189 -2.37 6.47 3.76
N THR A 190 -1.45 5.56 3.46
CA THR A 190 -0.15 5.41 4.16
C THR A 190 0.68 6.68 4.01
N SER A 191 0.63 7.35 2.85
CA SER A 191 1.25 8.67 2.67
C SER A 191 0.65 9.73 3.59
N LEU A 192 -0.69 9.85 3.62
CA LEU A 192 -1.37 10.84 4.46
C LEU A 192 -1.16 10.55 5.95
N LYS A 193 -1.12 9.27 6.34
CA LYS A 193 -0.76 8.85 7.70
C LYS A 193 0.67 9.29 8.04
N ALA A 194 1.65 8.98 7.20
CA ALA A 194 3.05 9.40 7.43
C ALA A 194 3.17 10.93 7.54
N MET A 195 2.40 11.69 6.75
CA MET A 195 2.34 13.15 6.85
C MET A 195 1.71 13.62 8.16
N THR A 196 0.63 12.97 8.61
CA THR A 196 -0.09 13.31 9.85
C THR A 196 0.77 13.01 11.08
N ASP A 197 1.40 11.84 11.10
CA ASP A 197 2.25 11.38 12.20
C ASP A 197 3.49 12.29 12.35
N ASN A 198 4.00 12.82 11.23
CA ASN A 198 5.08 13.81 11.21
C ASN A 198 4.62 15.27 11.43
N LYS A 199 3.33 15.50 11.72
CA LYS A 199 2.73 16.84 11.90
C LYS A 199 3.03 17.81 10.76
N SER A 200 3.08 17.28 9.53
CA SER A 200 3.26 18.09 8.33
C SER A 200 1.94 18.68 7.84
N THR A 201 2.02 19.69 6.97
CA THR A 201 0.87 20.31 6.32
C THR A 201 0.88 20.02 4.83
N LEU A 202 -0.31 19.97 4.23
CA LEU A 202 -0.48 19.90 2.78
C LEU A 202 -1.16 21.20 2.30
N ASP A 203 -0.42 22.02 1.56
CA ASP A 203 -0.81 23.39 1.16
C ASP A 203 -1.07 23.52 -0.34
N ASN A 204 -0.55 22.61 -1.16
CA ASN A 204 -0.71 22.68 -2.60
C ASN A 204 -2.13 22.29 -3.03
N GLU A 205 -2.92 23.28 -3.42
CA GLU A 205 -4.33 23.10 -3.82
C GLU A 205 -4.56 22.05 -4.91
N ASN A 206 -3.63 21.92 -5.86
CA ASN A 206 -3.77 20.92 -6.93
C ASN A 206 -3.57 19.50 -6.40
N VAL A 207 -2.58 19.29 -5.53
CA VAL A 207 -2.38 17.99 -4.85
C VAL A 207 -3.58 17.67 -3.97
N ILE A 208 -4.04 18.64 -3.16
CA ILE A 208 -5.23 18.48 -2.29
C ILE A 208 -6.45 18.11 -3.13
N ARG A 209 -6.70 18.82 -4.23
CA ARG A 209 -7.84 18.57 -5.12
C ARG A 209 -7.80 17.17 -5.72
N SER A 210 -6.65 16.72 -6.21
CA SER A 210 -6.50 15.40 -6.82
C SER A 210 -6.68 14.27 -5.81
N ILE A 211 -6.11 14.39 -4.60
CA ILE A 211 -6.29 13.38 -3.53
C ILE A 211 -7.75 13.36 -3.05
N ASN A 212 -8.36 14.54 -2.87
CA ASN A 212 -9.77 14.64 -2.47
C ASN A 212 -10.71 13.99 -3.49
N ALA A 213 -10.52 14.30 -4.78
CA ALA A 213 -11.34 13.74 -5.84
C ALA A 213 -11.22 12.21 -5.91
N PHE A 214 -10.01 11.67 -5.73
CA PHE A 214 -9.78 10.23 -5.67
C PHE A 214 -10.58 9.57 -4.54
N PHE A 215 -10.47 10.05 -3.30
CA PHE A 215 -11.22 9.42 -2.20
C PHE A 215 -12.74 9.66 -2.31
N ASP A 216 -13.16 10.80 -2.86
CA ASP A 216 -14.58 11.12 -3.01
C ASP A 216 -15.32 10.15 -3.92
N GLU A 217 -14.69 9.73 -5.01
CA GLU A 217 -15.23 8.73 -5.94
C GLU A 217 -15.58 7.40 -5.25
N HIS A 218 -14.92 7.11 -4.12
CA HIS A 218 -14.90 5.79 -3.51
C HIS A 218 -15.58 5.68 -2.13
N LEU A 219 -16.12 6.78 -1.59
CA LEU A 219 -16.86 6.80 -0.32
C LEU A 219 -18.03 5.81 -0.28
N SER A 220 -18.74 5.66 -1.40
CA SER A 220 -19.91 4.76 -1.53
C SER A 220 -19.59 3.46 -2.28
N SER A 221 -18.30 3.10 -2.41
CA SER A 221 -17.86 1.89 -3.12
C SER A 221 -18.51 0.62 -2.52
N PRO A 222 -18.86 -0.43 -3.28
CA PRO A 222 -19.29 -1.71 -2.69
C PRO A 222 -18.14 -2.44 -1.95
N ASN A 223 -16.88 -2.11 -2.24
CA ASN A 223 -15.72 -2.68 -1.56
C ASN A 223 -15.48 -2.01 -0.21
N ALA A 224 -15.56 -2.80 0.87
CA ALA A 224 -15.44 -2.33 2.24
C ALA A 224 -14.08 -1.68 2.55
N THR A 225 -12.97 -2.27 2.09
CA THR A 225 -11.61 -1.75 2.29
C THR A 225 -11.45 -0.40 1.60
N LEU A 226 -11.92 -0.29 0.35
CA LEU A 226 -11.82 0.94 -0.43
C LEU A 226 -12.69 2.06 0.17
N ARG A 227 -13.90 1.74 0.67
CA ARG A 227 -14.72 2.70 1.45
C ARG A 227 -13.99 3.19 2.68
N PHE A 228 -13.43 2.27 3.48
CA PHE A 228 -12.68 2.62 4.68
C PHE A 228 -11.50 3.54 4.37
N CYS A 229 -10.67 3.17 3.38
CA CYS A 229 -9.52 3.98 2.99
C CYS A 229 -9.93 5.38 2.54
N SER A 230 -11.10 5.50 1.90
CA SER A 230 -11.65 6.78 1.46
C SER A 230 -12.11 7.64 2.62
N GLY A 231 -12.80 7.04 3.60
CA GLY A 231 -13.21 7.73 4.83
C GLY A 231 -12.01 8.20 5.66
N ASP A 232 -11.07 7.30 5.98
CA ASP A 232 -9.87 7.66 6.77
C ASP A 232 -8.96 8.61 5.99
N GLY A 233 -8.84 8.41 4.67
CA GLY A 233 -8.09 9.28 3.77
C GLY A 233 -8.62 10.71 3.77
N MET A 234 -9.94 10.90 3.67
CA MET A 234 -10.56 12.22 3.79
C MET A 234 -10.36 12.83 5.18
N GLY A 235 -10.53 12.04 6.24
CA GLY A 235 -10.28 12.49 7.62
C GLY A 235 -8.85 13.02 7.78
N ARG A 236 -7.85 12.27 7.34
CA ARG A 236 -6.44 12.70 7.37
C ARG A 236 -6.17 13.89 6.46
N LEU A 237 -6.78 13.94 5.28
CA LEU A 237 -6.63 15.08 4.37
C LEU A 237 -7.13 16.37 5.03
N THR A 238 -8.29 16.35 5.69
CA THR A 238 -8.80 17.53 6.41
C THR A 238 -7.87 17.99 7.53
N HIS A 239 -7.27 17.06 8.28
CA HIS A 239 -6.24 17.37 9.28
C HIS A 239 -4.99 18.01 8.67
N LEU A 240 -4.51 17.51 7.52
CA LEU A 240 -3.29 18.00 6.86
C LEU A 240 -3.47 19.37 6.20
N VAL A 241 -4.66 19.67 5.70
CA VAL A 241 -5.00 20.99 5.13
C VAL A 241 -5.14 22.04 6.24
N ALA A 242 -5.56 21.63 7.44
CA ALA A 242 -5.68 22.48 8.63
C ALA A 242 -6.54 23.76 8.42
N ASP A 243 -7.50 23.72 7.49
CA ASP A 243 -8.47 24.78 7.23
C ASP A 243 -9.88 24.36 7.70
N PRO A 244 -10.47 25.04 8.70
CA PRO A 244 -11.83 24.76 9.17
C PRO A 244 -12.89 24.82 8.05
N ARG A 245 -12.73 25.69 7.05
CA ARG A 245 -13.68 25.80 5.93
C ARG A 245 -13.59 24.59 5.02
N PHE A 246 -12.40 24.04 4.83
CA PHE A 246 -12.21 22.80 4.10
C PHE A 246 -12.88 21.63 4.85
N LEU A 247 -12.67 21.52 6.17
CA LEU A 247 -13.33 20.50 6.99
C LEU A 247 -14.85 20.57 6.88
N THR A 248 -15.47 21.74 7.07
CA THR A 248 -16.93 21.88 6.96
C THR A 248 -17.45 21.43 5.59
N ARG A 249 -16.77 21.82 4.50
CA ARG A 249 -17.16 21.38 3.14
C ARG A 249 -17.11 19.86 2.97
N ILE A 250 -16.07 19.21 3.49
CA ILE A 250 -15.93 17.74 3.40
C ILE A 250 -17.02 17.07 4.25
N VAL A 251 -17.26 17.55 5.47
CA VAL A 251 -18.29 16.99 6.37
C VAL A 251 -19.69 17.11 5.75
N ASP A 252 -20.06 18.29 5.25
CA ASP A 252 -21.36 18.53 4.62
C ASP A 252 -21.56 17.63 3.38
N HIS A 253 -20.51 17.46 2.58
CA HIS A 253 -20.54 16.60 1.39
C HIS A 253 -20.67 15.10 1.75
N CYS A 254 -19.93 14.64 2.78
CA CYS A 254 -20.01 13.26 3.25
C CYS A 254 -21.40 12.91 3.82
N PHE A 255 -22.07 13.84 4.50
CA PHE A 255 -23.43 13.61 5.03
C PHE A 255 -24.53 13.58 3.96
N GLN A 256 -24.23 14.05 2.74
CA GLN A 256 -25.17 14.02 1.61
C GLN A 256 -25.09 12.73 0.78
N LYS A 257 -24.09 11.87 1.02
CA LYS A 257 -23.88 10.59 0.34
C LYS A 257 -24.41 9.42 1.15
#